data_AF-A0A932RRN6-F1
#
_entry.id   AF-A0A932RRN6-F1
#
_cell.length_a   1.000
_cell.length_b   1.000
_cell.length_c   1.000
_cell.angle_alpha   90.00
_cell.angle_beta   90.00
_cell.angle_gamma   90.00
#
_symmetry.space_group_name_H-M   'P 1'
#
loop_
_entity.id
_entity.type
_entity.pdbx_description
1 polymer ?
#
loop_
_entity_poly.entity_id
_entity_poly.type
_entity_poly.pdbx_seq_one_letter_code
_entity_poly.pdbx_strand_id
1 'polypeptide(L)'
;MDADGWDPHPGFGWTGEPDRQYDLVANVFALNVLPDPWQRIKALQHAARFVRPGGHLLVVTRSPAEIDPRAVSANWPVHHDGYWSSAAKGTFQKGIPTEQIVALGRRAGLRPAAEQALLAGSPGVGQVLLAKPA
;
A
#
# COMPACT_ATOMS: atom_id res chain seq x y z
N MET A 1 -0.41 13.40 -19.11
CA MET A 1 0.11 12.14 -18.56
C MET A 1 -0.98 11.11 -18.77
N ASP A 2 -0.65 9.97 -19.33
CA ASP A 2 -1.60 8.87 -19.56
C ASP A 2 -1.61 7.99 -18.30
N ALA A 3 -2.79 7.72 -17.72
CA ALA A 3 -2.91 7.04 -16.43
C ALA A 3 -4.24 6.30 -16.32
N ASP A 4 -4.18 5.07 -15.81
CA ASP A 4 -5.35 4.23 -15.56
C ASP A 4 -5.55 4.02 -14.05
N GLY A 5 -6.80 4.13 -13.60
CA GLY A 5 -7.20 3.83 -12.23
C GLY A 5 -7.83 2.45 -12.15
N TRP A 6 -7.53 1.72 -11.07
CA TRP A 6 -8.17 0.43 -10.78
C TRP A 6 -8.46 0.29 -9.29
N ASP A 7 -9.70 -0.06 -8.98
CA ASP A 7 -10.14 -0.47 -7.65
C ASP A 7 -11.16 -1.62 -7.79
N PRO A 8 -10.84 -2.84 -7.32
CA PRO A 8 -11.76 -3.97 -7.39
C PRO A 8 -12.90 -3.89 -6.37
N HIS A 9 -12.91 -2.90 -5.47
CA HIS A 9 -13.96 -2.75 -4.47
C HIS A 9 -15.31 -2.44 -5.13
N PRO A 10 -16.37 -3.20 -4.81
CA PRO A 10 -17.71 -2.92 -5.30
C PRO A 10 -18.14 -1.48 -5.00
N GLY A 11 -18.65 -0.77 -6.02
CA GLY A 11 -19.15 0.60 -5.87
C GLY A 11 -18.13 1.71 -6.11
N PHE A 12 -16.85 1.40 -6.33
CA PHE A 12 -15.83 2.42 -6.65
C PHE A 12 -15.81 2.80 -8.15
N GLY A 13 -16.33 1.94 -9.02
CA GLY A 13 -16.61 2.23 -10.43
C GLY A 13 -15.47 1.97 -11.43
N TRP A 14 -14.29 1.58 -10.97
CA TRP A 14 -13.09 1.38 -11.80
C TRP A 14 -12.56 -0.06 -11.71
N THR A 15 -13.40 -1.03 -12.09
CA THR A 15 -13.10 -2.45 -11.89
C THR A 15 -12.33 -3.11 -13.04
N GLY A 16 -12.16 -2.41 -14.17
CA GLY A 16 -11.39 -2.91 -15.30
C GLY A 16 -9.90 -2.92 -14.97
N GLU A 17 -9.30 -4.10 -14.89
CA GLU A 17 -7.83 -4.17 -14.78
C GLU A 17 -7.19 -3.54 -16.03
N PRO A 18 -6.07 -2.80 -15.86
CA PRO A 18 -5.34 -2.32 -17.00
C PRO A 18 -4.76 -3.47 -17.84
N ASP A 19 -4.56 -3.25 -19.13
CA ASP A 19 -4.04 -4.25 -20.08
C ASP A 19 -2.56 -4.03 -20.46
N ARG A 20 -1.93 -3.02 -19.87
CA ARG A 20 -0.55 -2.59 -20.14
C ARG A 20 0.31 -2.48 -18.89
N GLN A 21 1.61 -2.30 -19.11
CA GLN A 21 2.58 -1.98 -18.05
C GLN A 21 2.93 -0.49 -18.03
N TYR A 22 3.39 -0.03 -16.88
CA TYR A 22 3.66 1.37 -16.57
C TYR A 22 5.08 1.58 -16.07
N ASP A 23 5.57 2.78 -16.34
CA ASP A 23 6.80 3.33 -15.79
C ASP A 23 6.67 3.56 -14.28
N LEU A 24 5.46 3.92 -13.84
CA LEU A 24 5.10 4.13 -12.44
C LEU A 24 3.71 3.53 -12.16
N VAL A 25 3.64 2.66 -11.16
CA VAL A 25 2.39 2.21 -10.54
C VAL A 25 2.31 2.83 -9.14
N ALA A 26 1.14 3.28 -8.72
CA ALA A 26 0.93 3.85 -7.39
C ALA A 26 -0.07 3.00 -6.59
N ASN A 27 0.35 2.55 -5.42
CA ASN A 27 -0.49 1.87 -4.43
C ASN A 27 -0.60 2.76 -3.19
N VAL A 28 -1.64 3.58 -3.15
CA VAL A 28 -1.78 4.67 -2.17
C VAL A 28 -2.93 4.36 -1.22
N PHE A 29 -2.61 4.23 0.06
CA PHE A 29 -3.50 3.91 1.17
C PHE A 29 -4.29 2.60 1.07
N ALA A 30 -3.98 1.75 0.09
CA ALA A 30 -4.66 0.47 -0.10
C ALA A 30 -4.18 -0.61 0.88
N LEU A 31 -2.88 -0.70 1.17
CA LEU A 31 -2.38 -1.78 2.05
C LEU A 31 -2.85 -1.67 3.50
N ASN A 32 -3.00 -0.44 4.04
CA ASN A 32 -3.40 -0.21 5.43
C ASN A 32 -4.85 -0.55 5.73
N VAL A 33 -5.68 -0.81 4.70
CA VAL A 33 -7.09 -1.20 4.89
C VAL A 33 -7.34 -2.69 4.66
N LEU A 34 -6.29 -3.48 4.40
CA LEU A 34 -6.39 -4.93 4.24
C LEU A 34 -6.24 -5.64 5.61
N PRO A 35 -7.30 -6.28 6.12
CA PRO A 35 -7.31 -6.90 7.47
C PRO A 35 -6.46 -8.18 7.53
N ASP A 36 -6.35 -8.91 6.42
CA ASP A 36 -5.48 -10.08 6.32
C ASP A 36 -4.08 -9.65 5.84
N PRO A 37 -3.02 -9.86 6.66
CA PRO A 37 -1.65 -9.57 6.26
C PRO A 37 -1.23 -10.24 4.94
N TRP A 38 -1.79 -11.42 4.61
CA TRP A 38 -1.50 -12.13 3.37
C TRP A 38 -2.06 -11.42 2.13
N GLN A 39 -3.16 -10.68 2.28
CA GLN A 39 -3.70 -9.87 1.19
C GLN A 39 -2.76 -8.73 0.82
N ARG A 40 -1.97 -8.18 1.76
CA ARG A 40 -1.03 -7.08 1.49
C ARG A 40 0.11 -7.52 0.56
N ILE A 41 0.66 -8.71 0.76
CA ILE A 41 1.68 -9.24 -0.17
C ILE A 41 1.06 -9.57 -1.53
N LYS A 42 -0.15 -10.15 -1.57
CA LYS A 42 -0.87 -10.40 -2.82
C LYS A 42 -1.14 -9.10 -3.60
N ALA A 43 -1.54 -8.03 -2.91
CA ALA A 43 -1.76 -6.73 -3.52
C ALA A 43 -0.49 -6.14 -4.13
N LEU A 44 0.66 -6.26 -3.45
CA LEU A 44 1.94 -5.83 -4.02
C LEU A 44 2.41 -6.70 -5.18
N GLN A 45 2.22 -8.02 -5.11
CA GLN A 45 2.52 -8.93 -6.22
C GLN A 45 1.66 -8.62 -7.44
N HIS A 46 0.39 -8.31 -7.22
CA HIS A 46 -0.53 -7.90 -8.29
C HIS A 46 -0.11 -6.56 -8.90
N ALA A 47 0.13 -5.53 -8.08
CA ALA A 47 0.63 -4.23 -8.55
C ALA A 47 1.95 -4.36 -9.34
N ALA A 48 2.87 -5.22 -8.90
CA ALA A 48 4.17 -5.45 -9.56
C ALA A 48 4.05 -6.04 -10.98
N ARG A 49 2.93 -6.70 -11.33
CA ARG A 49 2.67 -7.19 -12.70
C ARG A 49 2.53 -6.06 -13.71
N PHE A 50 2.00 -4.92 -13.26
CA PHE A 50 1.79 -3.73 -14.06
C PHE A 50 3.00 -2.80 -14.11
N VAL A 51 4.04 -3.04 -13.32
CA VAL A 51 5.30 -2.29 -13.43
C VAL A 51 6.11 -2.90 -14.56
N ARG A 52 6.58 -2.07 -15.52
CA ARG A 52 7.52 -2.55 -16.56
C ARG A 52 8.89 -2.89 -15.95
N PRO A 53 9.72 -3.73 -16.58
CA PRO A 53 11.11 -3.89 -16.17
C PRO A 53 11.83 -2.52 -16.09
N GLY A 54 12.53 -2.25 -14.99
CA GLY A 54 13.15 -0.95 -14.72
C GLY A 54 12.19 0.19 -14.29
N GLY A 55 10.87 -0.07 -14.22
CA GLY A 55 9.89 0.87 -13.68
C GLY A 55 9.75 0.82 -12.16
N HIS A 56 8.85 1.64 -11.63
CA HIS A 56 8.69 1.85 -10.19
C HIS A 56 7.26 1.54 -9.69
N LEU A 57 7.18 1.11 -8.43
CA LEU A 57 5.97 1.04 -7.62
C LEU A 57 6.12 1.97 -6.42
N LEU A 58 5.30 3.03 -6.38
CA LEU A 58 5.16 3.88 -5.21
C LEU A 58 4.12 3.27 -4.27
N VAL A 59 4.52 2.95 -3.04
CA VAL A 59 3.62 2.47 -1.99
C VAL A 59 3.53 3.54 -0.92
N VAL A 60 2.30 3.94 -0.58
CA VAL A 60 2.01 4.90 0.49
C VAL A 60 0.97 4.29 1.42
N THR A 61 1.21 4.37 2.72
CA THR A 61 0.34 3.85 3.77
C THR A 61 0.29 4.81 4.94
N ARG A 62 -0.69 4.65 5.83
CA ARG A 62 -0.66 5.32 7.13
C ARG A 62 0.42 4.67 8.01
N SER A 63 1.20 5.47 8.72
CA SER A 63 2.23 4.98 9.63
C SER A 63 1.63 4.50 10.97
N PRO A 64 2.38 3.73 11.78
CA PRO A 64 2.01 3.45 13.17
C PRO A 64 1.74 4.72 13.98
N ALA A 65 2.59 5.75 13.82
CA ALA A 65 2.44 7.02 14.53
C ALA A 65 1.12 7.76 14.21
N GLU A 66 0.51 7.50 13.05
CA GLU A 66 -0.79 8.04 12.68
C GLU A 66 -1.97 7.18 13.17
N ILE A 67 -1.82 5.86 13.17
CA ILE A 67 -2.92 4.94 13.48
C ILE A 67 -3.04 4.63 14.96
N ASP A 68 -1.94 4.33 15.65
CA ASP A 68 -1.99 3.83 17.03
C ASP A 68 -2.60 4.86 17.99
N PRO A 69 -2.25 6.17 17.96
CA PRO A 69 -2.89 7.15 18.82
C PRO A 69 -4.40 7.30 18.58
N ARG A 70 -4.85 7.13 17.32
CA ARG A 70 -6.28 7.19 16.96
C ARG A 70 -7.03 5.96 17.43
N ALA A 71 -6.41 4.78 17.30
CA ALA A 71 -6.98 3.54 17.79
C ALA A 71 -7.18 3.60 19.31
N VAL A 72 -6.19 4.12 20.04
CA VAL A 72 -6.29 4.33 21.50
C VAL A 72 -7.38 5.35 21.84
N SER A 73 -7.36 6.53 21.22
CA SER A 73 -8.30 7.61 21.58
C SER A 73 -9.76 7.28 21.28
N ALA A 74 -10.01 6.52 20.22
CA ALA A 74 -11.34 6.10 19.80
C ALA A 74 -11.70 4.66 20.24
N ASN A 75 -10.86 4.02 21.06
CA ASN A 75 -11.03 2.66 21.56
C ASN A 75 -11.39 1.64 20.46
N TRP A 76 -10.63 1.67 19.36
CA TRP A 76 -10.86 0.77 18.23
C TRP A 76 -10.57 -0.69 18.60
N PRO A 77 -11.48 -1.64 18.29
CA PRO A 77 -11.22 -3.05 18.54
C PRO A 77 -10.00 -3.56 17.77
N VAL A 78 -9.11 -4.26 18.46
CA VAL A 78 -7.96 -4.93 17.86
C VAL A 78 -8.44 -6.09 16.98
N HIS A 79 -7.81 -6.25 15.82
CA HIS A 79 -8.04 -7.36 14.91
C HIS A 79 -6.76 -7.72 14.17
N HIS A 80 -6.31 -8.97 14.31
CA HIS A 80 -5.01 -9.43 13.82
C HIS A 80 -3.87 -8.47 14.21
N ASP A 81 -3.34 -7.73 13.25
CA ASP A 81 -2.20 -6.82 13.42
C ASP A 81 -2.58 -5.35 13.21
N GLY A 82 -3.86 -5.01 13.33
CA GLY A 82 -4.38 -3.65 13.27
C GLY A 82 -5.72 -3.52 14.02
N TYR A 83 -6.60 -2.64 13.54
CA TYR A 83 -7.79 -2.24 14.27
C TYR A 83 -9.01 -2.08 13.35
N TRP A 84 -10.20 -2.34 13.87
CA TRP A 84 -11.46 -1.95 13.23
C TRP A 84 -11.78 -0.49 13.57
N SER A 85 -11.46 0.44 12.68
CA SER A 85 -11.78 1.86 12.87
C SER A 85 -13.28 2.15 12.76
N SER A 86 -14.02 1.25 12.12
CA SER A 86 -15.48 1.23 12.16
C SER A 86 -15.97 -0.19 11.89
N ALA A 87 -16.46 -0.88 12.92
CA ALA A 87 -17.06 -2.20 12.77
C ALA A 87 -18.32 -2.14 11.89
N ALA A 88 -19.15 -1.10 12.06
CA ALA A 88 -20.38 -0.92 11.28
C ALA A 88 -20.12 -0.76 9.77
N LYS A 89 -19.00 -0.12 9.39
CA LYS A 89 -18.60 0.08 7.99
C LYS A 89 -17.60 -0.98 7.50
N GLY A 90 -17.24 -1.95 8.33
CA GLY A 90 -16.21 -2.94 8.02
C GLY A 90 -14.85 -2.32 7.67
N THR A 91 -14.51 -1.16 8.24
CA THR A 91 -13.27 -0.45 7.91
C THR A 91 -12.14 -0.87 8.85
N PHE A 92 -11.16 -1.58 8.29
CA PHE A 92 -9.91 -1.91 8.95
C PHE A 92 -8.88 -0.79 8.75
N GLN A 93 -8.03 -0.56 9.74
CA GLN A 93 -6.85 0.30 9.63
C GLN A 93 -5.66 -0.35 10.34
N LYS A 94 -4.51 -0.32 9.67
CA LYS A 94 -3.21 -0.65 10.27
C LYS A 94 -2.20 0.43 9.95
N GLY A 95 -1.45 0.86 10.97
CA GLY A 95 -0.21 1.60 10.75
C GLY A 95 0.87 0.65 10.23
N ILE A 96 1.39 0.88 9.03
CA ILE A 96 2.41 0.03 8.41
C ILE A 96 3.73 0.80 8.41
N PRO A 97 4.76 0.33 9.14
CA PRO A 97 6.04 1.00 9.14
C PRO A 97 6.80 0.74 7.83
N THR A 98 7.66 1.68 7.45
CA THR A 98 8.36 1.70 6.15
C THR A 98 9.16 0.42 5.89
N GLU A 99 9.82 -0.13 6.92
CA GLU A 99 10.56 -1.38 6.83
C GLU A 99 9.68 -2.59 6.50
N GLN A 100 8.43 -2.59 6.97
CA GLN A 100 7.46 -3.63 6.61
C GLN A 100 7.07 -3.51 5.13
N ILE A 101 6.88 -2.30 4.62
CA ILE A 101 6.63 -2.06 3.19
C ILE A 101 7.79 -2.57 2.34
N VAL A 102 9.04 -2.26 2.73
CA VAL A 102 10.25 -2.76 2.06
C VAL A 102 10.30 -4.29 2.07
N ALA A 103 10.02 -4.92 3.21
CA ALA A 103 10.04 -6.38 3.32
C ALA A 103 8.98 -7.04 2.42
N LEU A 104 7.76 -6.48 2.36
CA LEU A 104 6.71 -6.96 1.47
C LEU A 104 7.09 -6.74 -0.01
N GLY A 105 7.68 -5.58 -0.34
CA GLY A 105 8.18 -5.29 -1.68
C GLY A 105 9.23 -6.30 -2.17
N ARG A 106 10.19 -6.66 -1.31
CA ARG A 106 11.18 -7.72 -1.60
C ARG A 106 10.52 -9.06 -1.90
N ARG A 107 9.51 -9.45 -1.12
CA ARG A 107 8.73 -10.69 -1.35
C ARG A 107 7.88 -10.63 -2.62
N ALA A 108 7.58 -9.43 -3.13
CA ALA A 108 6.90 -9.22 -4.40
C ALA A 108 7.87 -9.14 -5.61
N GLY A 109 9.17 -9.40 -5.41
CA GLY A 109 10.18 -9.34 -6.47
C GLY A 109 10.67 -7.93 -6.80
N LEU A 110 10.40 -6.96 -5.94
CA LEU A 110 10.84 -5.57 -6.08
C LEU A 110 11.99 -5.27 -5.11
N ARG A 111 12.69 -4.15 -5.33
CA ARG A 111 13.77 -3.67 -4.43
C ARG A 111 13.58 -2.18 -4.13
N PRO A 112 14.05 -1.64 -2.99
CA PRO A 112 14.08 -0.20 -2.80
C PRO A 112 14.77 0.49 -3.98
N ALA A 113 14.13 1.53 -4.52
CA ALA A 113 14.67 2.33 -5.61
C ALA A 113 15.76 3.29 -5.07
N ALA A 114 16.74 3.65 -5.90
CA ALA A 114 17.76 4.64 -5.52
C ALA A 114 17.11 6.02 -5.29
N GLU A 115 16.06 6.30 -6.06
CA GLU A 115 15.25 7.52 -6.01
C GLU A 115 14.38 7.61 -4.75
N GLN A 116 14.35 6.58 -3.89
CA GLN A 116 13.71 6.65 -2.56
C GLN A 116 14.16 7.90 -1.77
N ALA A 117 15.42 8.29 -1.90
CA ALA A 117 15.98 9.46 -1.21
C ALA A 117 15.33 10.79 -1.61
N LEU A 118 14.61 10.83 -2.74
CA LEU A 118 13.87 12.00 -3.20
C LEU A 118 12.53 12.18 -2.47
N LEU A 119 12.03 11.14 -1.81
CA LEU A 119 10.78 11.20 -1.07
C LEU A 119 10.99 11.83 0.31
N ALA A 120 10.39 12.99 0.55
CA ALA A 120 10.44 13.68 1.84
C ALA A 120 9.68 12.87 2.91
N GLY A 121 10.39 12.36 3.92
CA GLY A 121 9.77 11.61 5.01
C GLY A 121 8.69 12.43 5.73
N SER A 122 7.59 11.77 6.12
CA SER A 122 6.52 12.38 6.90
C SER A 122 6.11 11.44 8.03
N PRO A 123 6.00 11.92 9.28
CA PRO A 123 5.71 11.06 10.43
C PRO A 123 4.41 10.28 10.31
N GLY A 124 3.41 10.85 9.61
CA GLY A 124 2.07 10.26 9.48
C GLY A 124 1.93 9.20 8.38
N VAL A 125 2.96 9.01 7.55
CA VAL A 125 2.90 8.10 6.40
C VAL A 125 4.13 7.21 6.30
N GLY A 126 3.89 5.94 6.00
CA GLY A 126 4.94 5.05 5.49
C GLY A 126 4.95 5.17 3.96
N GLN A 127 6.07 5.58 3.37
CA GLN A 127 6.21 5.71 1.92
C GLN A 127 7.49 5.05 1.42
N VAL A 128 7.34 4.20 0.40
CA VAL A 128 8.46 3.52 -0.25
C VAL A 128 8.29 3.55 -1.75
N LEU A 129 9.33 3.97 -2.45
CA LEU A 129 9.53 3.75 -3.88
C LEU A 129 10.31 2.46 -4.08
N LEU A 130 9.66 1.51 -4.75
CA LEU A 130 10.23 0.23 -5.11
C LEU A 130 10.52 0.20 -6.62
N ALA A 131 11.61 -0.41 -7.04
CA ALA A 131 11.97 -0.63 -8.43
C ALA A 131 11.79 -2.10 -8.80
N LYS A 132 11.27 -2.34 -10.00
CA LYS A 132 11.29 -3.66 -10.63
C LYS A 132 12.64 -3.87 -11.32
N PRO A 133 13.34 -5.01 -11.10
CA PRO A 133 14.54 -5.33 -11.85
C PRO A 133 14.29 -5.25 -13.37
N ALA A 134 15.32 -4.83 -14.11
CA ALA A 134 15.30 -4.83 -15.57
C ALA A 134 15.39 -6.26 -16.11
#